data_AF-A0A8T4MLC7-F1
#
_entry.id   AF-A0A8T4MLC7-F1
#
_cell.length_a   1.000
_cell.length_b   1.000
_cell.length_c   1.000
_cell.angle_alpha   90.00
_cell.angle_beta   90.00
_cell.angle_gamma   90.00
#
_symmetry.space_group_name_H-M   'P 1'
#
loop_
_entity.id
_entity.type
_entity.pdbx_description
1 polymer ?
#
loop_
_entity_poly.entity_id
_entity_poly.type
_entity_poly.pdbx_seq_one_letter_code
_entity_poly.pdbx_strand_id
1 'polypeptide(L)'
;MEKEQTDLLKKIDMKLGALIALQMVEDKPEKNREKIKLLSDLGFGYAEIASMLNVPAGYVSKERSLIKKKLKGEEKQEIEIKNG
;
A
#
# COMPACT_ATOMS: atom_id res chain seq x y z
N MET A 1 5.70 -6.34 -32.18
CA MET A 1 4.40 -6.93 -31.78
C MET A 1 4.38 -7.40 -30.34
N GLU A 2 5.21 -8.37 -29.92
CA GLU A 2 5.14 -8.93 -28.56
C GLU A 2 5.42 -7.92 -27.43
N LYS A 3 6.36 -6.99 -27.64
CA LYS A 3 6.71 -5.96 -26.66
C LYS A 3 5.55 -4.97 -26.40
N GLU A 4 4.88 -4.51 -27.46
CA GLU A 4 3.71 -3.62 -27.33
C GLU A 4 2.55 -4.30 -26.61
N GLN A 5 2.29 -5.57 -26.90
CA GLN A 5 1.25 -6.34 -26.20
C GLN A 5 1.58 -6.53 -24.73
N THR A 6 2.84 -6.79 -24.41
CA THR A 6 3.33 -6.89 -23.02
C THR A 6 3.18 -5.57 -22.26
N ASP A 7 3.50 -4.45 -22.88
CA ASP A 7 3.36 -3.13 -22.27
C ASP A 7 1.88 -2.73 -22.10
N LEU A 8 1.01 -3.16 -23.02
CA LEU A 8 -0.44 -3.00 -22.91
C LEU A 8 -0.99 -3.82 -21.74
N LEU A 9 -0.57 -5.08 -21.59
CA LEU A 9 -0.94 -5.95 -20.48
C LEU A 9 -0.50 -5.39 -19.13
N LYS A 10 0.73 -4.87 -19.02
CA LYS A 10 1.20 -4.19 -17.79
C LYS A 10 0.35 -2.98 -17.42
N LYS A 11 -0.05 -2.18 -18.41
CA LYS A 11 -0.96 -1.04 -18.18
C LYS A 11 -2.35 -1.48 -17.72
N ILE A 12 -2.86 -2.58 -18.26
CA ILE A 12 -4.16 -3.14 -17.85
C ILE A 12 -4.08 -3.68 -16.42
N ASP A 13 -3.03 -4.42 -16.10
CA ASP A 13 -2.78 -4.98 -14.76
C ASP A 13 -2.71 -3.88 -13.69
N MET A 14 -1.95 -2.80 -13.95
CA MET A 14 -1.90 -1.64 -13.06
C MET A 14 -3.27 -0.98 -12.87
N LYS A 15 -4.06 -0.84 -13.94
CA LYS A 15 -5.41 -0.24 -13.87
C LYS A 15 -6.38 -1.12 -13.10
N LEU A 16 -6.32 -2.44 -13.27
CA LEU A 16 -7.13 -3.39 -12.51
C LEU A 16 -6.74 -3.38 -11.03
N GLY A 17 -5.44 -3.41 -10.74
CA GLY A 17 -4.92 -3.27 -9.37
C GLY A 17 -5.42 -1.99 -8.72
N ALA A 18 -5.43 -0.86 -9.45
CA ALA A 18 -5.91 0.42 -8.95
C ALA A 18 -7.42 0.44 -8.69
N LEU A 19 -8.23 -0.19 -9.54
CA LEU A 19 -9.68 -0.31 -9.34
C LEU A 19 -10.03 -1.20 -8.15
N ILE A 20 -9.34 -2.34 -7.99
CA ILE A 20 -9.50 -3.22 -6.82
C ILE A 20 -9.11 -2.47 -5.55
N ALA A 21 -7.97 -1.77 -5.58
CA ALA A 21 -7.52 -0.91 -4.52
C ALA A 21 -8.54 0.17 -4.14
N LEU A 22 -9.12 0.87 -5.11
CA LEU A 22 -10.13 1.91 -4.88
C LEU A 22 -11.41 1.34 -4.27
N GLN A 23 -11.92 0.22 -4.81
CA GLN A 23 -13.10 -0.45 -4.25
C GLN A 23 -12.87 -0.87 -2.80
N MET A 24 -11.71 -1.48 -2.52
CA MET A 24 -11.38 -1.87 -1.15
C MET A 24 -11.22 -0.63 -0.26
N VAL A 25 -10.61 0.45 -0.74
CA VAL A 25 -10.42 1.70 0.01
C VAL A 25 -11.73 2.45 0.29
N GLU A 26 -12.70 2.40 -0.61
CA GLU A 26 -14.05 2.96 -0.41
C GLU A 26 -14.87 2.11 0.57
N ASP A 27 -14.78 0.78 0.49
CA ASP A 27 -15.54 -0.13 1.35
C ASP A 27 -14.92 -0.29 2.76
N LYS A 28 -13.60 -0.42 2.86
CA LYS A 28 -12.79 -0.53 4.10
C LYS A 28 -11.31 -0.25 3.81
N PRO A 29 -10.75 0.88 4.25
CA PRO A 29 -10.88 1.36 5.62
C PRO A 29 -11.18 2.87 5.73
N GLU A 30 -11.84 3.32 6.81
CA GLU A 30 -12.16 4.74 6.99
C GLU A 30 -10.91 5.64 7.15
N LYS A 31 -9.84 5.11 7.74
CA LYS A 31 -8.63 5.88 8.05
C LYS A 31 -7.62 5.82 6.92
N ASN A 32 -7.10 7.00 6.53
CA ASN A 32 -6.04 7.12 5.51
C ASN A 32 -4.81 6.24 5.78
N ARG A 33 -4.43 6.03 7.05
CA ARG A 33 -3.32 5.13 7.41
C ARG A 33 -3.52 3.69 6.91
N GLU A 34 -4.72 3.17 7.08
CA GLU A 34 -5.06 1.80 6.68
C GLU A 34 -5.17 1.70 5.15
N LYS A 35 -5.68 2.76 4.49
CA LYS A 35 -5.70 2.90 3.03
C LYS A 35 -4.27 2.84 2.47
N ILE A 36 -3.38 3.63 3.07
CA ILE A 36 -1.95 3.67 2.71
C ILE A 36 -1.29 2.31 2.91
N LYS A 37 -1.59 1.59 4.00
CA LYS A 37 -1.07 0.24 4.23
C LYS A 37 -1.51 -0.71 3.12
N LEU A 38 -2.80 -0.80 2.84
CA LEU A 38 -3.35 -1.70 1.82
C LEU A 38 -2.72 -1.45 0.45
N LEU A 39 -2.69 -0.19 0.00
CA LEU A 39 -2.10 0.17 -1.29
C LEU A 39 -0.59 -0.13 -1.34
N SER A 40 0.11 0.04 -0.23
CA SER A 40 1.53 -0.32 -0.13
C SER A 40 1.75 -1.82 -0.25
N ASP A 41 0.88 -2.63 0.36
CA ASP A 41 0.94 -4.09 0.31
C ASP A 41 0.60 -4.61 -1.11
N LEU A 42 -0.22 -3.88 -1.87
CA LEU A 42 -0.50 -4.12 -3.28
C LEU A 42 0.60 -3.62 -4.24
N GLY A 43 1.67 -3.03 -3.70
CA GLY A 43 2.85 -2.63 -4.49
C GLY A 43 2.83 -1.21 -5.05
N PHE A 44 1.82 -0.38 -4.72
CA PHE A 44 1.76 0.99 -5.21
C PHE A 44 2.88 1.88 -4.62
N GLY A 45 3.43 2.74 -5.47
CA GLY A 45 4.45 3.73 -5.11
C GLY A 45 3.87 4.91 -4.32
N TYR A 46 4.74 5.67 -3.64
CA TYR A 46 4.31 6.78 -2.78
C TYR A 46 3.49 7.84 -3.55
N ALA A 47 3.92 8.19 -4.76
CA ALA A 47 3.24 9.20 -5.58
C ALA A 47 1.88 8.71 -6.10
N GLU A 48 1.77 7.43 -6.44
CA GLU A 48 0.52 6.83 -6.91
C GLU A 48 -0.52 6.82 -5.78
N ILE A 49 -0.12 6.38 -4.59
CA ILE A 49 -0.97 6.38 -3.39
C ILE A 49 -1.42 7.81 -3.04
N ALA A 50 -0.50 8.76 -3.08
CA ALA A 50 -0.79 10.18 -2.82
C ALA A 50 -1.86 10.72 -3.78
N SER A 51 -1.75 10.38 -5.07
CA SER A 51 -2.73 10.74 -6.09
C SER A 51 -4.08 10.05 -5.87
N MET A 52 -4.09 8.74 -5.56
CA MET A 52 -5.32 7.97 -5.35
C MET A 52 -6.12 8.44 -4.14
N LEU A 53 -5.43 8.82 -3.06
CA LEU A 53 -6.07 9.24 -1.81
C LEU A 53 -6.24 10.75 -1.68
N ASN A 54 -5.79 11.52 -2.68
CA ASN A 54 -5.75 12.98 -2.65
C ASN A 54 -5.07 13.54 -1.39
N VAL A 55 -3.88 13.04 -1.08
CA VAL A 55 -3.06 13.46 0.09
C VAL A 55 -1.61 13.76 -0.33
N PRO A 56 -0.85 14.54 0.46
CA PRO A 56 0.56 14.80 0.14
C PRO A 56 1.44 13.53 0.18
N ALA A 57 2.36 13.38 -0.77
CA ALA A 57 3.30 12.25 -0.79
C ALA A 57 4.16 12.14 0.49
N GLY A 58 4.51 13.29 1.10
CA GLY A 58 5.21 13.32 2.39
C GLY A 58 4.39 12.71 3.54
N TYR A 59 3.07 12.85 3.50
CA TYR A 59 2.16 12.20 4.45
C TYR A 59 2.18 10.68 4.25
N VAL A 60 2.09 10.20 3.01
CA VAL A 60 2.19 8.77 2.68
C VAL A 60 3.51 8.16 3.17
N SER A 61 4.63 8.85 2.94
CA SER A 61 5.96 8.42 3.39
C SER A 61 6.04 8.30 4.93
N LYS A 62 5.53 9.31 5.64
CA LYS A 62 5.48 9.31 7.11
C LYS A 62 4.66 8.13 7.64
N GLU A 63 3.47 7.92 7.08
CA GLU A 63 2.57 6.85 7.49
C GLU A 63 3.18 5.45 7.25
N ARG A 64 3.80 5.21 6.10
CA ARG A 64 4.52 3.93 5.84
C ARG A 64 5.68 3.70 6.81
N SER A 65 6.43 4.75 7.15
CA SER A 65 7.50 4.65 8.15
C SER A 65 6.96 4.25 9.53
N LEU A 66 5.84 4.84 9.95
CA LEU A 66 5.17 4.50 11.21
C LEU A 66 4.62 3.07 11.21
N ILE A 67 4.02 2.62 10.10
CA ILE A 67 3.53 1.25 9.93
C ILE A 67 4.70 0.25 10.08
N LYS A 68 5.82 0.49 9.38
CA LYS A 68 7.01 -0.38 9.45
C LYS A 68 7.62 -0.43 10.85
N LYS A 69 7.61 0.69 11.59
CA LYS A 69 8.07 0.73 12.98
C LYS A 69 7.16 -0.07 13.92
N LYS A 70 5.84 -0.01 13.73
CA LYS A 70 4.87 -0.76 14.55
C LYS A 70 5.07 -2.27 14.40
N LEU A 71 5.22 -2.75 13.16
CA LEU A 71 5.47 -4.18 12.87
C LEU A 71 6.76 -4.68 13.53
N LYS A 72 7.85 -3.92 13.45
CA LYS A 72 9.11 -4.26 14.13
C LYS A 72 9.01 -4.26 15.66
N GLY A 73 8.10 -3.46 16.23
CA GLY A 73 7.85 -3.45 17.66
C GLY A 73 7.05 -4.67 18.13
N GLU A 74 6.05 -5.07 17.33
CA GLU A 74 5.23 -6.26 17.57
C GLU A 74 6.06 -7.56 17.44
N GLU A 75 6.91 -7.67 16.41
CA GLU A 75 7.84 -8.81 16.24
C GLU A 75 8.77 -8.99 17.44
N LYS A 76 9.26 -7.88 18.04
CA LYS A 76 10.15 -7.96 19.22
C LYS A 76 9.44 -8.47 20.47
N GLN A 77 8.20 -8.05 20.71
CA GLN A 77 7.41 -8.52 21.85
C GLN A 77 7.04 -10.00 21.71
N GLU A 78 6.73 -10.47 20.49
CA GLU A 78 6.37 -11.87 20.26
C GLU A 78 7.56 -12.83 20.47
N ILE A 79 8.80 -12.37 20.21
CA ILE A 79 10.04 -13.12 20.46
C ILE A 79 10.36 -13.18 21.96
N GLU A 80 10.11 -12.11 22.72
CA GLU A 80 10.31 -12.12 24.18
C GLU A 80 9.33 -13.06 24.89
N ILE A 81 8.06 -13.12 24.46
CA ILE A 81 7.05 -14.01 25.06
C ILE A 81 7.36 -15.50 24.80
N LYS A 82 8.00 -15.85 23.68
CA LYS A 82 8.34 -17.24 23.33
C LYS A 82 9.60 -17.76 24.02
N ASN A 83 10.40 -16.88 24.63
CA ASN A 83 11.69 -17.21 25.24
C ASN A 83 11.75 -16.97 26.77
N GLY A 84 10.62 -16.57 27.39
CA GLY A 84 10.47 -16.42 28.85
C GLY A 84 9.53 -17.48 29.41
#